data_AF-A0A7J5DPQ6-F1
#
_entry.id   AF-A0A7J5DPQ6-F1
#
_cell.length_a   1.000
_cell.length_b   1.000
_cell.length_c   1.000
_cell.angle_alpha   90.00
_cell.angle_beta   90.00
_cell.angle_gamma   90.00
#
_symmetry.space_group_name_H-M   'P 1'
#
loop_
_entity.id
_entity.type
_entity.pdbx_description
1 polymer ?
#
loop_
_entity_poly.entity_id
_entity_poly.type
_entity_poly.pdbx_seq_one_letter_code
_entity_poly.pdbx_strand_id
1 'polypeptide(L)' 'MIAEMIGVPEPSPDDSFVELGGDSLTALQVAIVAEERWGAEVDVQEIVVGTVREIHERLLASIRSAAPQNT' A
#
# COMPACT_ATOMS: atom_id res chain seq x y z
N MET A 1 4.87 -3.17 6.99
CA MET A 1 4.05 -3.82 5.94
C MET A 1 4.80 -3.95 4.63
N ILE A 2 4.96 -2.89 3.82
CA ILE A 2 5.57 -3.02 2.46
C ILE A 2 7.02 -3.50 2.54
N ALA A 3 7.86 -2.85 3.35
CA ALA A 3 9.24 -3.24 3.64
C ALA A 3 9.36 -4.73 4.02
N GLU A 4 8.48 -5.21 4.90
CA GLU A 4 8.46 -6.60 5.36
C GLU A 4 8.01 -7.58 4.26
N MET A 5 7.03 -7.20 3.44
CA MET A 5 6.50 -8.03 2.35
C MET A 5 7.47 -8.17 1.19
N ILE A 6 8.23 -7.11 0.90
CA ILE A 6 9.25 -7.12 -0.17
C ILE A 6 10.61 -7.61 0.37
N GLY A 7 10.80 -7.68 1.68
CA GLY A 7 12.06 -8.13 2.30
C GLY A 7 13.16 -7.06 2.26
N VAL A 8 12.80 -5.78 2.14
CA VAL A 8 13.72 -4.64 2.13
C VAL A 8 13.63 -3.92 3.48
N PRO A 9 14.74 -3.74 4.22
CA PRO A 9 14.69 -3.20 5.59
C PRO A 9 14.22 -1.74 5.65
N GLU A 10 14.70 -0.87 4.75
CA GLU A 10 14.35 0.56 4.69
C GLU A 10 14.29 1.03 3.23
N PRO A 11 13.13 0.92 2.56
CA PRO A 11 12.97 1.48 1.22
C PRO A 11 12.87 3.01 1.26
N SER A 12 13.41 3.69 0.25
CA SER A 12 13.22 5.12 0.05
C SER A 12 11.75 5.40 -0.30
N PRO A 13 11.17 6.53 0.12
CA PRO A 13 9.81 6.92 -0.27
C PRO A 13 9.61 6.99 -1.79
N ASP A 14 10.67 7.32 -2.53
CA ASP A 14 10.61 7.51 -3.97
C ASP A 14 10.96 6.24 -4.77
N ASP A 15 11.27 5.13 -4.07
CA ASP A 15 11.51 3.84 -4.72
C ASP A 15 10.20 3.29 -5.27
N SER A 16 10.27 2.79 -6.50
CA SER A 16 9.16 2.09 -7.15
C SER A 16 8.95 0.72 -6.51
N PHE A 17 7.68 0.34 -6.30
CA PHE A 17 7.32 -0.95 -5.71
C PHE A 17 7.92 -2.13 -6.46
N VAL A 18 7.89 -2.09 -7.80
CA VAL A 18 8.45 -3.15 -8.66
C VAL A 18 9.99 -3.13 -8.69
N GLU A 19 10.63 -1.98 -8.55
CA GLU A 19 12.10 -1.88 -8.49
C GLU A 19 12.65 -2.47 -7.19
N LEU A 20 11.86 -2.43 -6.12
CA LEU A 20 12.19 -3.08 -4.85
C LEU A 20 12.00 -4.61 -4.89
N GLY A 21 11.41 -5.16 -5.94
CA GLY A 21 11.11 -6.60 -6.08
C GLY A 21 9.65 -6.97 -5.80
N GLY A 22 8.76 -5.98 -5.68
CA GLY A 22 7.33 -6.20 -5.64
C GLY A 22 6.76 -6.68 -6.99
N ASP A 23 5.64 -7.39 -6.93
CA ASP A 23 4.90 -7.93 -8.07
C ASP A 23 3.38 -7.89 -7.80
N SER A 24 2.57 -8.36 -8.74
CA SER A 24 1.10 -8.38 -8.55
C SER A 24 0.65 -9.21 -7.36
N LEU A 25 1.37 -10.28 -7.01
CA LEU A 25 0.99 -11.18 -5.91
C LEU A 25 1.26 -10.53 -4.56
N THR A 26 2.43 -9.91 -4.39
CA THR A 26 2.78 -9.13 -3.19
C THR A 26 1.93 -7.85 -3.11
N ALA A 27 1.61 -7.20 -4.23
CA ALA A 27 0.67 -6.08 -4.24
C ALA A 27 -0.75 -6.49 -3.80
N LEU A 28 -1.24 -7.65 -4.24
CA LEU A 28 -2.50 -8.21 -3.78
C LEU A 28 -2.47 -8.49 -2.27
N GLN A 29 -1.37 -9.05 -1.75
CA GLN A 29 -1.19 -9.26 -0.31
C GLN A 29 -1.19 -7.94 0.47
N VAL A 30 -0.54 -6.90 -0.06
CA VAL A 30 -0.57 -5.55 0.52
C VAL A 30 -2.01 -5.04 0.63
N ALA A 31 -2.80 -5.17 -0.44
CA ALA A 31 -4.20 -4.73 -0.46
C ALA A 31 -5.06 -5.47 0.57
N ILE A 32 -4.95 -6.80 0.64
CA ILE A 32 -5.68 -7.63 1.61
C ILE A 32 -5.32 -7.23 3.05
N VAL A 33 -4.03 -7.11 3.36
CA VAL A 33 -3.58 -6.76 4.71
C VAL A 33 -4.00 -5.33 5.07
N ALA A 34 -4.04 -4.42 4.09
CA ALA A 34 -4.49 -3.06 4.30
C ALA A 34 -5.98 -2.98 4.68
N GLU A 35 -6.82 -3.74 3.98
CA GLU A 35 -8.24 -3.87 4.26
C GLU A 35 -8.47 -4.52 5.64
N GLU A 36 -7.83 -5.65 5.91
CA GLU A 36 -7.98 -6.40 7.17
C GLU A 36 -7.54 -5.59 8.40
N ARG A 37 -6.46 -4.81 8.30
CA ARG A 37 -5.89 -4.08 9.44
C ARG A 37 -6.47 -2.69 9.65
N TRP A 38 -6.83 -2.00 8.57
CA TRP A 38 -7.22 -0.59 8.64
C TRP A 38 -8.52 -0.25 7.91
N GLY A 39 -9.20 -1.23 7.30
CA GLY A 39 -10.35 -0.97 6.44
C GLY A 39 -9.99 -0.14 5.20
N ALA A 40 -8.72 -0.19 4.79
CA ALA A 40 -8.21 0.60 3.69
C ALA A 40 -8.28 -0.20 2.39
N GLU A 41 -9.17 0.19 1.49
CA GLU A 41 -9.25 -0.34 0.14
C GLU A 41 -8.34 0.46 -0.79
N VAL A 42 -7.44 -0.23 -1.49
CA VAL A 42 -6.52 0.32 -2.50
C VAL A 42 -6.45 -0.65 -3.68
N ASP A 43 -6.42 -0.10 -4.90
CA ASP A 43 -6.32 -0.88 -6.12
C ASP A 43 -4.93 -1.51 -6.30
N VAL A 44 -4.89 -2.78 -6.70
CA VAL A 44 -3.64 -3.54 -6.88
C VAL A 44 -2.77 -2.94 -7.98
N GLN A 45 -3.35 -2.44 -9.07
CA GLN A 45 -2.62 -1.80 -10.15
C GLN A 45 -1.95 -0.51 -9.66
N GLU A 46 -2.62 0.27 -8.80
CA GLU A 46 -2.05 1.48 -8.19
C GLU A 46 -0.89 1.20 -7.24
N ILE A 47 -0.87 0.00 -6.62
CA ILE A 47 0.28 -0.46 -5.84
C ILE A 47 1.44 -0.82 -6.76
N VAL A 48 1.18 -1.59 -7.81
CA VAL A 48 2.23 -2.09 -8.72
C VAL A 48 2.97 -0.94 -9.43
N VAL A 49 2.25 0.10 -9.87
CA VAL A 49 2.86 1.23 -10.60
C VAL A 49 3.37 2.34 -9.70
N GLY A 50 3.11 2.27 -8.39
CA GLY A 50 3.37 3.35 -7.44
C GLY A 50 4.74 3.28 -6.78
N THR A 51 5.17 4.44 -6.26
CA THR A 51 6.27 4.50 -5.29
C THR A 51 5.78 4.20 -3.88
N VAL A 52 6.71 3.90 -2.95
CA VAL A 52 6.38 3.70 -1.53
C VAL A 52 5.60 4.89 -0.96
N ARG A 53 5.97 6.12 -1.32
CA ARG A 53 5.28 7.36 -0.93
C ARG A 53 3.83 7.36 -1.42
N GLU A 54 3.64 7.15 -2.72
CA GLU A 54 2.29 7.23 -3.29
C GLU A 54 1.37 6.14 -2.74
N ILE A 55 1.89 4.92 -2.56
CA ILE A 55 1.13 3.81 -1.96
C ILE A 55 0.71 4.18 -0.53
N HIS A 56 1.64 4.74 0.25
CA HIS A 56 1.34 5.22 1.59
C HIS A 56 0.28 6.32 1.60
N GLU A 57 0.35 7.28 0.68
CA GLU A 57 -0.65 8.33 0.55
C GLU A 57 -2.04 7.80 0.18
N ARG A 58 -2.12 6.83 -0.75
CA ARG A 58 -3.36 6.15 -1.15
C ARG A 58 -3.99 5.40 0.02
N LEU A 59 -3.18 4.64 0.77
CA LEU A 59 -3.62 3.96 1.99
C LEU A 59 -4.18 4.96 3.01
N LEU A 60 -3.45 6.05 3.29
CA LEU A 60 -3.92 7.07 4.22
C LEU A 60 -5.20 7.77 3.74
N ALA A 61 -5.35 8.01 2.44
CA ALA A 61 -6.56 8.58 1.87
C ALA A 61 -7.76 7.65 2.05
N SER A 62 -7.56 6.35 1.80
CA SER A 62 -8.59 5.32 1.98
C SER A 62 -9.03 5.22 3.45
N ILE A 63 -8.09 5.14 4.39
CA ILE A 63 -8.36 5.10 5.84
C ILE A 63 -9.19 6.31 6.28
N ARG A 64 -8.83 7.52 5.80
CA ARG A 64 -9.59 8.74 6.13
C ARG A 64 -10.99 8.74 5.56
N SER A 65 -11.18 8.15 4.37
CA SER A 65 -12.51 8.03 3.75
C SER A 65 -13.38 6.97 4.43
N ALA A 66 -12.77 5.94 5.01
CA ALA A 66 -13.46 4.88 5.75
C ALA A 66 -13.87 5.31 7.17
N ALA A 67 -13.31 6.41 7.71
CA ALA A 67 -13.73 6.96 8.98
C ALA A 67 -15.20 7.42 8.91
N PRO A 68 -16.05 7.10 9.91
CA PRO A 68 -17.46 7.45 9.87
C PRO A 68 -17.62 8.97 9.81
N GLN A 69 -18.24 9.46 8.73
CA GLN A 69 -18.79 10.80 8.67
C GLN A 69 -20.01 10.86 9.59
N ASN A 70 -19.80 10.93 10.91
CA ASN A 70 -20.86 11.16 11.88
C ASN A 70 -21.45 12.55 11.64
N THR A 71 -22.63 12.60 11.03
CA THR A 71 -23.58 13.72 11.06
C THR A 71 -24.86 13.23 11.71
#